data_AF-A0A975JGM3-F1
#
_entry.id   AF-A0A975JGM3-F1
#
_cell.length_a   1.000
_cell.length_b   1.000
_cell.length_c   1.000
_cell.angle_alpha   90.00
_cell.angle_beta   90.00
_cell.angle_gamma   90.00
#
_symmetry.space_group_name_H-M   'P 1'
#
loop_
_entity.id
_entity.type
_entity.pdbx_description
1 polymer ?
#
loop_
_entity_poly.entity_id
_entity_poly.type
_entity_poly.pdbx_seq_one_letter_code
_entity_poly.pdbx_strand_id
1 'polypeptide(L)' 'MLDPRWLLRASLWVRNPPSLKRVILVFATIALALAIIGVEKLGFWPDWAQADRVPRGIGGVTPIDPKGD' A
#
# COMPACT_ATOMS: atom_id res chain seq x y z
N MET A 1 -14.61 -5.36 -18.36
CA MET A 1 -14.38 -6.57 -19.18
C MET A 1 -12.92 -6.96 -19.00
N LEU A 2 -12.61 -8.21 -18.69
CA LEU A 2 -11.22 -8.65 -18.47
C LEU A 2 -10.43 -8.55 -19.78
N ASP A 3 -9.41 -7.70 -19.82
CA ASP A 3 -8.53 -7.59 -20.97
C ASP A 3 -7.80 -8.92 -21.23
N PRO A 4 -7.85 -9.48 -22.46
CA PRO A 4 -7.12 -10.69 -22.83
C PRO A 4 -5.62 -10.62 -22.52
N ARG A 5 -5.05 -9.41 -22.48
CA ARG A 5 -3.66 -9.16 -22.11
C ARG A 5 -3.34 -9.61 -20.69
N TRP A 6 -4.25 -9.44 -19.74
CA TRP A 6 -4.07 -9.88 -18.36
C TRP A 6 -4.07 -11.41 -18.24
N LEU A 7 -4.97 -12.08 -18.97
CA LEU A 7 -5.05 -13.54 -19.03
C LEU A 7 -3.79 -14.15 -19.66
N LEU A 8 -3.29 -13.57 -20.75
CA LEU A 8 -2.05 -13.99 -21.39
C LEU A 8 -0.85 -13.84 -20.43
N ARG A 9 -0.78 -12.74 -19.68
CA ARG A 9 0.29 -12.50 -18.71
C ARG A 9 0.27 -13.49 -17.54
N ALA A 10 -0.93 -13.85 -17.06
CA ALA A 10 -1.11 -14.88 -16.04
C ALA A 10 -0.73 -16.28 -16.55
N SER A 11 -1.10 -16.62 -17.80
CA SER A 11 -0.70 -17.86 -18.46
C SER A 11 0.83 -17.97 -18.62
N LEU A 12 1.48 -16.85 -18.98
CA LEU A 12 2.94 -16.78 -19.06
C LEU A 12 3.62 -16.92 -17.70
N TRP A 13 3.01 -16.43 -16.62
CA TRP A 13 3.49 -16.65 -15.25
C TRP A 13 3.51 -18.13 -14.85
N VAL A 14 2.57 -18.94 -15.33
CA VAL A 14 2.56 -20.39 -15.07
C VAL A 14 3.68 -21.08 -15.84
N ARG A 15 3.91 -20.67 -17.10
CA ARG A 15 4.91 -21.29 -17.98
C ARG A 15 6.34 -20.89 -17.66
N ASN A 16 6.56 -19.66 -17.21
CA ASN A 16 7.87 -19.14 -16.87
C ASN A 16 7.78 -18.48 -15.50
N PRO A 17 7.71 -19.29 -14.43
CA PRO A 17 7.44 -18.77 -13.10
C PRO A 17 8.54 -17.79 -12.68
N PRO A 18 8.16 -16.64 -12.09
CA PRO A 18 9.13 -15.77 -11.45
C PRO A 18 9.92 -16.57 -10.42
N SER A 19 11.21 -16.24 -10.26
CA SER A 19 12.09 -17.00 -9.37
C SER A 19 11.47 -17.18 -7.98
N LEU A 20 11.59 -18.38 -7.42
CA LEU A 20 11.02 -18.74 -6.11
C LEU A 20 11.34 -17.69 -5.03
N LYS A 21 12.55 -17.12 -5.07
CA LYS A 21 13.00 -16.04 -4.18
C LYS A 21 12.09 -14.81 -4.22
N ARG A 22 11.63 -14.39 -5.41
CA ARG A 22 10.71 -13.25 -5.57
C ARG A 22 9.32 -13.57 -5.02
N VAL A 23 8.83 -14.80 -5.24
CA VAL A 23 7.54 -15.24 -4.70
C VAL A 23 7.58 -15.24 -3.18
N ILE A 24 8.61 -15.83 -2.58
CA ILE A 24 8.80 -15.85 -1.12
C ILE A 24 8.89 -14.43 -0.56
N LEU A 25 9.64 -13.53 -1.20
CA LEU A 25 9.76 -12.13 -0.77
C LEU A 25 8.39 -11.44 -0.71
N VAL A 26 7.58 -11.58 -1.77
CA VAL A 26 6.25 -10.98 -1.82
C VAL A 26 5.33 -11.59 -0.76
N PHE A 27 5.29 -12.93 -0.64
CA PHE A 27 4.47 -13.59 0.36
C PHE A 27 4.90 -13.24 1.80
N ALA A 28 6.19 -13.18 2.08
CA ALA A 28 6.72 -12.76 3.38
C ALA A 28 6.34 -11.30 3.69
N THR A 29 6.39 -10.41 2.69
CA THR A 29 6.00 -9.00 2.84
C THR A 29 4.50 -8.88 3.14
N ILE A 30 3.66 -9.63 2.42
CA ILE A 30 2.20 -9.66 2.66
C ILE A 30 1.92 -10.23 4.05
N ALA A 31 2.56 -11.34 4.43
CA ALA A 31 2.42 -11.94 5.74
C ALA A 31 2.81 -10.97 6.86
N LEU A 32 3.91 -10.22 6.68
CA LEU A 32 4.33 -9.18 7.62
C LEU A 32 3.29 -8.06 7.74
N ALA A 33 2.76 -7.56 6.61
CA ALA A 33 1.72 -6.54 6.62
C ALA A 33 0.44 -7.03 7.33
N LEU A 34 0.01 -8.27 7.07
CA LEU A 34 -1.15 -8.87 7.74
C LEU A 34 -0.89 -9.10 9.23
N ALA A 35 0.33 -9.49 9.61
CA ALA A 35 0.71 -9.64 11.01
C ALA A 35 0.62 -8.30 11.74
N ILE A 36 1.14 -7.22 11.15
CA ILE A 36 1.05 -5.86 11.72
C ILE A 36 -0.42 -5.47 11.94
N ILE A 37 -1.27 -5.63 10.92
CA ILE A 37 -2.71 -5.33 11.01
C ILE A 37 -3.36 -6.20 12.09
N GLY A 38 -3.00 -7.48 12.16
CA GLY A 38 -3.52 -8.39 13.18
C GLY A 38 -3.18 -7.93 14.60
N VAL A 39 -1.92 -7.55 14.84
CA VAL A 39 -1.45 -7.03 16.13
C VAL A 39 -2.14 -5.70 16.49
N GLU A 40 -2.31 -4.80 15.52
CA GLU A 40 -3.03 -3.53 15.70
C GLU A 40 -4.49 -3.76 16.10
N LYS A 41 -5.21 -4.66 15.40
CA LYS A 41 -6.61 -4.96 15.72
C LYS A 41 -6.80 -5.67 17.06
N LEU A 42 -5.79 -6.38 17.53
CA LEU A 42 -5.80 -7.04 18.84
C LEU A 42 -5.41 -6.09 19.99
N GLY A 43 -5.04 -4.83 19.69
CA GLY A 43 -4.68 -3.84 20.71
C GLY A 43 -3.36 -4.16 21.43
N PHE A 44 -2.52 -5.04 20.89
CA PHE A 44 -1.21 -5.38 21.45
C PHE A 44 -0.11 -4.38 21.08
N TRP A 45 -0.45 -3.31 20.37
CA TRP A 45 0.52 -2.35 19.88
C TRP A 45 1.05 -1.50 21.03
N PRO A 46 2.38 -1.41 21.23
CA PRO A 46 2.93 -0.64 22.33
C PRO A 46 2.92 0.86 22.03
N ASP A 47 2.86 1.68 23.08
CA ASP A 47 2.74 3.15 22.98
C ASP A 47 3.84 3.80 22.12
N TRP A 48 5.06 3.26 22.16
CA TRP A 48 6.20 3.77 21.38
C TRP A 48 6.10 3.52 19.88
N ALA A 49 5.23 2.60 19.45
CA ALA A 49 5.09 2.20 18.05
C ALA A 49 3.84 2.79 17.40
N GLN A 50 2.93 3.40 18.16
CA GLN A 50 1.67 3.92 17.64
C GLN A 50 1.92 4.99 16.57
N ALA A 51 1.26 4.85 15.42
CA ALA A 51 1.39 5.84 14.35
C ALA A 51 0.48 7.04 14.64
N ASP A 52 1.07 8.24 14.69
CA ASP A 52 0.30 9.48 14.75
C ASP A 52 -0.40 9.74 13.42
N ARG A 53 -1.71 9.94 13.49
CA ARG A 53 -2.53 10.21 12.31
C ARG A 53 -2.36 11.67 11.91
N VAL A 54 -1.40 11.96 11.03
CA VAL A 54 -1.21 13.32 10.50
C VAL A 54 -2.46 13.72 9.71
N PRO A 55 -3.18 14.79 10.11
CA PRO A 55 -4.29 15.31 9.33
C PRO A 55 -3.74 15.75 7.98
N ARG A 56 -4.22 15.16 6.88
CA ARG A 56 -3.99 15.73 5.55
C ARG A 56 -4.85 16.97 5.42
N GLY A 57 -4.40 18.06 6.03
CA GLY A 57 -4.94 19.39 5.78
C GLY A 57 -4.71 19.71 4.31
N ILE A 58 -5.80 19.86 3.56
CA ILE A 58 -5.78 20.51 2.26
C ILE A 58 -5.22 21.91 2.53
N GLY A 59 -3.95 22.10 2.20
CA GLY A 59 -3.22 23.34 2.38
C GLY A 59 -4.06 24.47 1.82
N GLY A 60 -4.27 25.49 2.66
CA GLY A 60 -5.10 26.64 2.34
C GLY A 60 -4.71 27.18 0.98
N VAL A 61 -5.61 27.05 0.01
CA VAL A 61 -5.65 27.96 -1.12
C VAL A 61 -6.07 29.28 -0.48
N THR A 62 -5.10 30.06 -0.03
CA THR A 62 -5.34 31.47 0.27
C THR A 62 -5.94 32.07 -0.99
N PRO A 63 -7.15 32.66 -0.96
CA PRO A 63 -7.64 33.44 -2.07
C PRO A 63 -6.57 34.49 -2.37
N ILE A 64 -5.98 34.41 -3.56
CA ILE A 64 -5.10 35.45 -4.10
C ILE A 64 -5.95 36.71 -4.19
N ASP A 65 -5.72 37.66 -3.28
CA ASP A 65 -6.43 38.94 -3.25
C ASP A 65 -6.12 39.70 -4.55
N PRO A 66 -7.10 39.94 -5.43
CA PRO A 66 -6.85 40.39 -6.81
C PRO A 66 -6.72 41.92 -6.94
N LYS A 67 -6.31 42.64 -5.89
CA LYS A 67 -6.13 44.10 -5.99
C LYS A 67 -4.84 44.59 -5.35
N GLY A 68 -3.80 44.64 -6.17
CA GLY A 68 -2.59 45.43 -5.95
C GLY A 68 -2.58 46.59 -6.94
N ASP A 69 -3.40 47.60 -6.68
CA ASP A 69 -3.41 48.94 -7.27
C ASP A 69 -4.13 49.91 -6.34
#